data_AF-A0A920MTG7-F1
#
_entry.id   AF-A0A920MTG7-F1
#
_cell.length_a   1.000
_cell.length_b   1.000
_cell.length_c   1.000
_cell.angle_alpha   90.00
_cell.angle_beta   90.00
_cell.angle_gamma   90.00
#
_symmetry.space_group_name_H-M   'P 1'
#
loop_
_entity.id
_entity.type
_entity.pdbx_description
1 polymer ?
#
loop_
_entity_poly.entity_id
_entity_poly.type
_entity_poly.pdbx_seq_one_letter_code
_entity_poly.pdbx_strand_id
1 'polypeptide(L)'
;MPNLVRFFARESCGKCAPCREGTNWLEKILQRIIDGNGRTQDLDLLLDVCDNISPGVTWAPQTNNHLPLGPSAVSPISSAITRYQEEFEKYLTKSKPDIPVTIKGGTT
;
A
#
# COMPACT_ATOMS: atom_id res chain seq x y z
N MET A 1 0.21 -4.50 -7.38
CA MET A 1 -0.10 -4.24 -5.95
C MET A 1 -1.46 -3.56 -5.64
N PRO A 2 -2.26 -3.01 -6.58
CA PRO A 2 -3.47 -2.25 -6.19
C PRO A 2 -4.61 -3.14 -5.69
N ASN A 3 -4.68 -4.39 -6.15
CA ASN A 3 -5.73 -5.34 -5.75
C ASN A 3 -5.74 -5.64 -4.25
N LEU A 4 -4.57 -5.66 -3.61
CA LEU A 4 -4.46 -5.96 -2.18
C LEU A 4 -4.96 -4.81 -1.32
N VAL A 5 -4.58 -3.58 -1.66
CA VAL A 5 -5.03 -2.38 -0.93
C VAL A 5 -6.52 -2.13 -1.15
N ARG A 6 -7.00 -2.35 -2.38
CA ARG A 6 -8.43 -2.32 -2.71
C ARG A 6 -9.25 -3.34 -1.91
N PHE A 7 -8.69 -4.53 -1.65
CA PHE A 7 -9.33 -5.51 -0.76
C PHE A 7 -9.47 -4.94 0.66
N PHE A 8 -8.40 -4.40 1.23
CA PHE A 8 -8.44 -3.80 2.57
C PHE A 8 -9.37 -2.59 2.68
N ALA A 9 -9.46 -1.77 1.63
CA ALA A 9 -10.39 -0.64 1.58
C ALA A 9 -11.85 -1.11 1.56
N ARG A 10 -12.16 -2.15 0.80
CA ARG A 10 -13.52 -2.73 0.69
C ARG A 10 -13.94 -3.50 1.94
N GLU A 11 -13.03 -4.27 2.53
CA GLU A 11 -13.31 -5.10 3.71
C GLU A 11 -13.13 -4.34 5.04
N SER A 12 -12.82 -3.04 4.97
CA SER A 12 -12.79 -2.20 6.16
C SER A 12 -14.18 -2.13 6.80
N CYS A 13 -14.28 -2.49 8.07
CA CYS A 13 -15.54 -2.42 8.84
C CYS A 13 -16.00 -0.97 9.11
N GLY A 14 -15.17 0.03 8.74
CA GLY A 14 -15.54 1.45 8.79
C GLY A 14 -15.55 2.09 10.18
N LYS A 15 -15.28 1.35 11.27
CA LYS A 15 -15.37 1.85 12.65
C LYS A 15 -14.30 2.88 13.00
N CYS A 16 -13.05 2.64 12.59
CA CYS A 16 -11.92 3.53 12.88
C CYS A 16 -11.66 4.44 11.69
N ALA A 17 -11.66 5.77 11.90
CA ALA A 17 -11.30 6.75 10.88
C ALA A 17 -9.94 6.48 10.20
N PRO A 18 -8.83 6.20 10.94
CA PRO A 18 -7.55 5.90 10.28
C PRO A 18 -7.64 4.68 9.36
N CYS A 19 -8.34 3.62 9.76
CA CYS A 19 -8.54 2.44 8.91
C CYS A 19 -9.42 2.72 7.69
N ARG A 20 -10.56 3.41 7.88
CA ARG A 20 -11.55 3.69 6.82
C ARG A 20 -11.02 4.68 5.80
N GLU A 21 -10.41 5.76 6.26
CA GLU A 21 -9.93 6.82 5.39
C GLU A 21 -8.54 6.48 4.86
N GLY A 22 -7.64 6.01 5.72
CA GLY A 22 -6.27 5.68 5.33
C GLY A 22 -6.20 4.60 4.24
N THR A 23 -6.99 3.52 4.33
CA THR A 23 -7.00 2.48 3.27
C THR A 23 -7.49 3.01 1.93
N ASN A 24 -8.47 3.93 1.92
CA ASN A 24 -8.93 4.61 0.71
C ASN A 24 -7.86 5.54 0.12
N TRP A 25 -7.10 6.24 0.97
CA TRP A 25 -5.97 7.07 0.52
C TRP A 25 -4.86 6.22 -0.09
N LEU A 26 -4.51 5.10 0.55
CA LEU A 26 -3.53 4.15 0.02
C LEU A 26 -3.95 3.64 -1.36
N GLU A 27 -5.22 3.26 -1.56
CA GLU A 27 -5.72 2.80 -2.86
C GLU A 27 -5.57 3.89 -3.92
N LYS A 28 -5.98 5.12 -3.63
CA LYS A 28 -5.92 6.25 -4.57
C LYS A 28 -4.49 6.60 -4.98
N ILE A 29 -3.55 6.61 -4.03
CA ILE A 29 -2.16 6.93 -4.32
C ILE A 29 -1.52 5.84 -5.18
N LEU A 30 -1.72 4.55 -4.82
CA LEU A 30 -1.24 3.43 -5.62
C LEU A 30 -1.83 3.42 -7.03
N GLN A 31 -3.14 3.69 -7.16
CA GLN A 31 -3.79 3.75 -8.46
C GLN A 31 -3.19 4.87 -9.32
N ARG A 32 -2.97 6.05 -8.73
CA ARG A 32 -2.32 7.18 -9.41
C ARG A 32 -0.91 6.85 -9.91
N ILE A 33 -0.11 6.14 -9.11
CA ILE A 33 1.23 5.68 -9.52
C ILE A 33 1.13 4.72 -10.71
N ILE A 34 0.19 3.77 -10.68
CA ILE A 34 0.00 2.77 -11.74
C ILE A 34 -0.54 3.39 -13.03
N ASP A 35 -1.36 4.42 -12.93
CA ASP A 35 -1.89 5.18 -14.05
C ASP A 35 -0.83 6.07 -14.73
N GLY A 36 0.42 6.06 -14.25
CA GLY A 36 1.53 6.85 -14.79
C GLY A 36 1.51 8.31 -14.36
N ASN A 37 0.65 8.68 -13.41
CA ASN A 37 0.53 10.02 -12.84
C ASN A 37 1.20 10.14 -11.47
N GLY A 38 2.10 9.20 -11.16
CA GLY A 38 2.85 9.16 -9.92
C GLY A 38 3.85 10.31 -9.82
N ARG A 39 4.04 10.82 -8.60
CA ARG A 39 5.03 11.83 -8.25
C ARG A 39 6.07 11.21 -7.32
N THR A 40 7.28 11.77 -7.30
CA THR A 40 8.32 11.39 -6.33
C THR A 40 7.84 11.47 -4.87
N GLN A 41 7.02 12.48 -4.57
CA GLN A 41 6.41 12.69 -3.26
C GLN A 41 5.36 11.62 -2.88
N ASP A 42 4.90 10.80 -3.83
CA ASP A 42 3.83 9.82 -3.54
C ASP A 42 4.34 8.64 -2.71
N LEU A 43 5.64 8.34 -2.78
CA LEU A 43 6.25 7.30 -1.96
C LEU A 43 6.30 7.73 -0.49
N ASP A 44 6.74 8.96 -0.25
CA ASP A 44 6.74 9.55 1.09
C ASP A 44 5.31 9.64 1.63
N LEU A 45 4.37 10.08 0.79
CA LEU A 45 2.96 10.16 1.18
C LEU A 45 2.35 8.79 1.49
N LEU A 46 2.73 7.72 0.78
CA LEU A 46 2.29 6.36 1.11
C LEU A 46 2.78 5.94 2.49
N LEU A 47 4.04 6.23 2.81
CA LEU A 47 4.63 5.92 4.12
C LEU A 47 3.97 6.74 5.24
N ASP A 48 3.71 8.03 5.01
CA ASP A 48 3.01 8.89 5.97
C ASP A 48 1.61 8.38 6.29
N VAL A 49 0.86 7.95 5.26
CA VAL A 49 -0.47 7.36 5.46
C VAL A 49 -0.37 6.01 6.19
N CYS A 50 0.63 5.20 5.87
CA CYS A 50 0.92 3.95 6.57
C CYS A 50 1.18 4.19 8.07
N ASP A 51 2.01 5.17 8.41
CA ASP A 51 2.32 5.55 9.79
C ASP A 51 1.11 6.14 10.53
N ASN A 52 0.20 6.82 9.81
CA ASN A 52 -1.05 7.29 10.40
C ASN A 52 -1.99 6.13 10.83
N ILE A 53 -2.03 5.06 10.02
CA ILE A 53 -2.87 3.87 10.28
C ILE A 53 -2.25 2.98 11.37
N SER A 54 -0.94 2.75 11.30
CA SER A 54 -0.21 1.88 12.22
C SER A 54 1.18 2.47 12.45
N PRO A 55 1.35 3.35 13.44
CA PRO A 55 2.64 3.94 13.75
C PRO A 55 3.65 2.85 14.13
N GLY A 56 4.66 2.65 13.29
CA GLY A 56 5.65 1.59 13.46
C GLY A 56 5.13 0.22 13.01
N VAL A 57 5.71 -0.30 11.92
CA VAL A 57 5.53 -1.67 11.42
C VAL A 57 6.37 -2.69 12.20
N THR A 58 6.29 -2.66 13.53
CA THR A 58 6.99 -3.60 14.42
C THR A 58 6.04 -4.62 15.02
N TRP A 59 6.58 -5.79 15.39
CA TRP A 59 5.82 -6.81 16.12
C TRP A 59 5.45 -6.30 17.52
N ALA A 60 4.22 -6.61 17.95
CA ALA A 60 3.33 -5.75 18.74
C ALA A 60 2.97 -4.44 17.99
N PRO A 61 1.98 -4.50 17.06
CA PRO A 61 1.61 -3.33 16.27
C PRO A 61 0.99 -2.28 17.18
N GLN A 62 1.63 -1.12 17.26
CA GLN A 62 0.99 0.07 17.79
C GLN A 62 0.05 0.58 16.70
N THR A 63 -1.25 0.38 16.90
CA THR A 63 -2.25 0.77 15.92
C THR A 63 -3.36 1.55 16.60
N ASN A 64 -3.83 2.56 15.89
CA ASN A 64 -4.99 3.37 16.29
C ASN A 64 -6.31 2.68 15.89
N ASN A 65 -6.25 1.37 15.61
CA ASN A 65 -7.33 0.61 15.01
C ASN A 65 -7.80 -0.48 15.98
N HIS A 66 -9.10 -0.69 16.00
CA HIS A 66 -9.73 -1.67 16.88
C HIS A 66 -9.52 -3.12 16.42
N LEU A 67 -9.15 -3.33 15.16
CA LEU A 67 -9.01 -4.65 14.53
C LEU A 67 -7.64 -4.75 13.83
N PRO A 68 -7.00 -5.93 13.78
CA PRO A 68 -5.71 -6.14 13.10
C PRO A 68 -5.71 -5.86 11.60
N LEU A 69 -6.87 -5.65 10.97
CA LEU A 69 -6.95 -5.27 9.55
C LEU A 69 -6.11 -4.03 9.21
N GLY A 70 -6.04 -3.07 10.12
CA GLY A 70 -5.22 -1.87 10.00
C GLY A 70 -3.74 -2.16 9.76
N PRO A 71 -3.04 -2.73 10.75
CA PRO A 71 -1.64 -3.09 10.60
C PRO A 71 -1.42 -4.09 9.44
N SER A 72 -2.37 -5.01 9.19
CA SER A 72 -2.29 -5.93 8.04
C SER A 72 -2.33 -5.24 6.67
N ALA A 73 -3.04 -4.11 6.55
CA ALA A 73 -3.06 -3.33 5.32
C ALA A 73 -1.74 -2.55 5.08
N VAL A 74 -1.07 -2.16 6.17
CA VAL A 74 0.16 -1.35 6.14
C VAL A 74 1.41 -2.20 5.90
N SER A 75 1.54 -3.35 6.56
CA SER A 75 2.71 -4.22 6.46
C SER A 75 3.16 -4.56 5.01
N PRO A 76 2.26 -4.93 4.07
CA PRO A 76 2.68 -5.25 2.71
C PRO A 76 3.19 -4.01 1.95
N ILE A 77 2.60 -2.83 2.19
CA ILE A 77 2.98 -1.59 1.51
C ILE A 77 4.35 -1.13 1.99
N SER A 78 4.53 -1.02 3.31
CA SER A 78 5.81 -0.61 3.90
C SER A 78 6.94 -1.56 3.48
N SER A 79 6.72 -2.88 3.57
CA SER A 79 7.71 -3.87 3.12
C SER A 79 8.04 -3.74 1.64
N ALA A 80 7.04 -3.49 0.78
CA ALA A 80 7.27 -3.32 -0.64
C ALA A 80 8.07 -2.07 -0.97
N ILE A 81 7.78 -0.94 -0.31
CA ILE A 81 8.53 0.30 -0.50
C ILE A 81 9.97 0.11 -0.01
N THR A 82 10.19 -0.43 1.18
CA THR A 82 11.55 -0.63 1.73
C THR A 82 12.40 -1.59 0.90
N ARG A 83 11.82 -2.66 0.36
CA ARG A 83 12.57 -3.69 -0.39
C ARG A 83 12.73 -3.39 -1.88
N TYR A 84 11.76 -2.69 -2.48
CA TYR A 84 11.68 -2.49 -3.92
C TYR A 84 11.64 -1.01 -4.31
N GLN A 85 12.20 -0.13 -3.48
CA GLN A 85 12.22 1.32 -3.71
C GLN A 85 12.69 1.69 -5.12
N GLU A 86 13.76 1.06 -5.59
CA GLU A 86 14.30 1.29 -6.94
C GLU A 86 13.28 0.98 -8.06
N GLU A 87 12.44 -0.05 -7.87
CA GLU A 87 11.39 -0.39 -8.84
C GLU A 87 10.28 0.66 -8.86
N PHE A 88 9.93 1.21 -7.69
CA PHE A 88 8.99 2.32 -7.60
C PHE A 88 9.55 3.61 -8.25
N GLU A 89 10.81 3.93 -8.01
CA GLU A 89 11.48 5.09 -8.63
C GLU A 89 11.58 4.96 -10.15
N LYS A 90 11.87 3.75 -10.66
CA LYS A 90 11.81 3.45 -12.10
C LYS A 90 10.40 3.63 -12.65
N TYR A 91 9.37 3.23 -11.92
CA TYR A 91 7.95 3.41 -12.29
C TYR A 91 7.53 4.89 -12.36
N LEU A 92 8.11 5.73 -11.49
CA LEU A 92 7.86 7.17 -11.49
C LEU A 92 8.59 7.88 -12.63
N THR A 93 9.77 7.39 -13.02
CA THR A 93 10.59 7.99 -14.10
C THR A 93 10.19 7.49 -15.49
N LYS A 94 9.82 6.21 -15.62
CA LYS A 94 9.39 5.59 -16.86
C LYS A 94 7.88 5.41 -16.83
N SER A 95 7.17 6.07 -17.76
CA SER A 95 5.78 5.75 -18.08
C SER A 95 5.66 4.26 -18.46
N LYS A 96 5.23 3.43 -17.51
CA LYS A 96 4.93 1.99 -17.60
C LYS A 96 6.08 1.06 -18.05
N PRO A 97 6.87 0.52 -17.12
CA PRO A 97 7.56 -0.75 -17.34
C PRO A 97 6.62 -1.91 -17.02
N ASP A 98 6.41 -2.80 -17.99
CA ASP A 98 5.65 -4.05 -17.82
C ASP A 98 6.31 -4.88 -16.70
N ILE A 99 5.56 -5.18 -15.63
CA ILE A 99 6.06 -6.08 -14.59
C ILE A 99 5.84 -7.49 -15.13
N PRO A 100 6.88 -8.29 -15.38
CA PRO A 100 6.70 -9.71 -15.66
C PRO A 100 6.32 -10.39 -14.33
N VAL A 101 5.05 -10.32 -13.96
CA VAL A 101 4.47 -11.29 -13.02
C VAL A 101 4.37 -12.60 -13.78
N THR A 102 5.51 -13.29 -13.93
CA THR A 102 5.54 -14.69 -14.33
C THR A 102 4.98 -15.49 -13.17
N ILE A 103 3.66 -15.63 -13.15
CA ILE A 103 2.98 -16.65 -12.35
C ILE A 103 3.42 -17.97 -12.98
N LYS A 104 4.48 -18.61 -12.44
CA LYS A 104 4.74 -20.02 -12.73
C LYS A 104 3.49 -20.76 -12.30
N GLY A 105 2.80 -21.34 -13.28
CA GLY A 105 1.42 -21.80 -13.20
C GLY A 105 1.06 -22.45 -11.86
N GLY A 106 0.04 -21.87 -11.21
CA GLY A 106 -0.74 -22.57 -10.20
C GLY A 106 -1.75 -23.47 -10.90
N THR A 107 -1.31 -24.67 -11.27
CA THR A 107 -2.20 -25.82 -11.42
C THR A 107 -2.28 -26.53 -10.08
N THR A 108 -3.41 -26.38 -9.40
CA THR A 108 -4.22 -27.40 -8.68
C THR A 108 -5.30 -26.67 -7.91
#